data_AF-A0A6B3F9R7-F1
#
_entry.id   AF-A0A6B3F9R7-F1
#
_cell.length_a   1.000
_cell.length_b   1.000
_cell.length_c   1.000
_cell.angle_alpha   90.00
_cell.angle_beta   90.00
_cell.angle_gamma   90.00
#
_symmetry.space_group_name_H-M   'P 1'
#
loop_
_entity.id
_entity.type
_entity.pdbx_description
1 polymer ?
#
loop_
_entity_poly.entity_id
_entity_poly.type
_entity_poly.pdbx_seq_one_letter_code
_entity_poly.pdbx_strand_id
1 'polypeptide(L)'
;KQEKAKPYTTKSGLTGSVARAWSENNPKTHKCASDGKAIVFAFKNGAGDYVSWDLSGPKGVDGEVPEELIQRVLSTVRLTKTAPKKMD
;
A
#
# COMPACT_ATOMS: atom_id res chain seq x y z
N LYS A 1 10.93 9.48 5.02
CA LYS A 1 11.58 8.22 5.44
C LYS A 1 10.94 7.05 4.74
N GLN A 2 11.68 5.95 4.59
CA GLN A 2 11.17 4.72 3.97
C GLN A 2 11.84 3.48 4.55
N GLU A 3 11.14 2.36 4.50
CA GLU A 3 11.68 1.04 4.80
C GLU A 3 12.19 0.35 3.53
N LYS A 4 13.16 -0.55 3.68
CA LYS A 4 13.49 -1.50 2.61
C LYS A 4 12.31 -2.45 2.40
N ALA A 5 12.01 -2.72 1.13
CA ALA A 5 10.97 -3.68 0.77
C ALA A 5 11.26 -5.07 1.34
N LYS A 6 10.22 -5.77 1.79
CA LYS A 6 10.31 -7.11 2.38
C LYS A 6 9.38 -8.08 1.64
N PRO A 7 9.77 -9.36 1.47
CA PRO A 7 8.87 -10.38 0.93
C PRO A 7 7.58 -10.46 1.74
N TYR A 8 6.44 -10.62 1.06
CA TYR A 8 5.14 -10.77 1.67
C TYR A 8 4.25 -11.71 0.84
N THR A 9 3.43 -12.49 1.53
CA THR A 9 2.45 -13.39 0.93
C THR A 9 1.08 -13.11 1.54
N THR A 10 0.08 -12.80 0.70
CA THR A 10 -1.29 -12.56 1.16
C THR A 10 -1.97 -13.86 1.59
N LYS A 11 -3.14 -13.78 2.23
CA LYS A 11 -3.94 -14.97 2.60
C LYS A 11 -4.41 -15.78 1.39
N SER A 12 -4.46 -15.19 0.21
CA SER A 12 -4.80 -15.91 -1.02
C SER A 12 -3.59 -16.61 -1.65
N GLY A 13 -2.40 -16.54 -1.03
CA GLY A 13 -1.15 -17.09 -1.57
C GLY A 13 -0.47 -16.19 -2.61
N LEU A 14 -0.93 -14.93 -2.78
CA LEU A 14 -0.29 -14.00 -3.72
C LEU A 14 1.04 -13.49 -3.13
N THR A 15 2.14 -13.73 -3.83
CA THR A 15 3.48 -13.35 -3.39
C THR A 15 3.93 -12.03 -4.02
N GLY A 16 4.73 -11.28 -3.28
CA GLY A 16 5.28 -10.02 -3.72
C GLY A 16 6.17 -9.38 -2.66
N SER A 17 6.28 -8.06 -2.70
CA SER A 17 7.06 -7.29 -1.73
C SER A 17 6.25 -6.14 -1.18
N VAL A 18 6.32 -5.92 0.12
CA VAL A 18 5.71 -4.78 0.81
C VAL A 18 6.76 -3.78 1.25
N ALA A 19 6.48 -2.49 1.08
CA ALA A 19 7.30 -1.39 1.56
C ALA A 19 6.43 -0.30 2.18
N ARG A 20 7.03 0.50 3.07
CA ARG A 20 6.38 1.63 3.73
C ARG A 20 7.21 2.89 3.57
N ALA A 21 6.53 4.02 3.43
CA ALA A 21 7.15 5.34 3.42
C ALA A 21 6.29 6.33 4.21
N TRP A 22 6.93 7.34 4.80
CA TRP A 22 6.23 8.40 5.53
C TRP A 22 7.04 9.69 5.56
N SER A 23 6.36 10.83 5.69
CA SER A 23 7.00 12.10 6.02
C SER A 23 7.05 12.32 7.53
N GLU A 24 7.93 13.21 7.96
CA GLU A 24 8.01 13.68 9.34
C GLU A 24 8.24 15.19 9.33
N ASN A 25 7.74 15.87 10.36
CA ASN A 25 7.97 17.28 10.62
C ASN A 25 7.44 18.21 9.51
N ASN A 26 6.30 17.88 8.90
CA ASN A 26 5.60 18.82 8.02
C ASN A 26 5.39 20.17 8.76
N PRO A 27 5.74 21.34 8.17
CA PRO A 27 5.56 22.67 8.77
C PRO A 27 4.12 23.06 9.16
N LYS A 28 3.11 22.21 8.89
CA LYS A 28 1.69 22.39 9.26
C LYS A 28 1.13 23.78 8.89
N THR A 29 1.40 24.23 7.66
CA THR A 29 1.07 25.61 7.21
C THR A 29 -0.43 25.92 7.17
N HIS A 30 -1.29 24.91 7.26
CA HIS A 30 -2.75 25.04 7.29
C HIS A 30 -3.38 23.78 7.92
N LYS A 31 -4.69 23.82 8.20
CA LYS A 31 -5.41 22.73 8.92
C LYS A 31 -5.34 21.34 8.26
N CYS A 32 -5.08 21.28 6.95
CA CYS A 32 -4.96 20.02 6.21
C CYS A 32 -3.50 19.57 6.01
N ALA A 33 -2.53 20.38 6.44
CA ALA A 33 -1.12 20.03 6.34
C ALA A 33 -0.73 19.05 7.47
N SER A 34 -0.73 17.77 7.15
CA SER A 34 -0.24 16.69 8.02
C SER A 34 0.97 16.00 7.42
N ASP A 35 1.66 15.20 8.21
CA ASP A 35 2.53 14.19 7.62
C ASP A 35 1.70 13.18 6.81
N GLY A 36 2.35 12.50 5.87
CA GLY A 36 1.76 11.43 5.08
C GLY A 36 2.41 10.09 5.40
N LYS A 37 1.67 9.01 5.12
CA LYS A 37 2.18 7.64 5.09
C LYS A 37 1.68 6.92 3.84
N ALA A 38 2.44 5.92 3.42
CA ALA A 38 2.07 5.02 2.35
C ALA A 38 2.55 3.59 2.69
N ILE A 39 1.70 2.61 2.38
CA ILE A 39 2.04 1.19 2.37
C ILE A 39 1.76 0.67 0.97
N VAL A 40 2.75 0.04 0.36
CA VAL A 40 2.69 -0.45 -1.03
C VAL A 40 3.05 -1.92 -1.06
N PHE A 41 2.20 -2.74 -1.69
CA PHE A 41 2.47 -4.14 -2.01
C PHE A 41 2.57 -4.29 -3.52
N ALA A 42 3.77 -4.61 -4.00
CA ALA A 42 4.05 -4.84 -5.42
C ALA A 42 4.11 -6.34 -5.72
N PHE A 43 3.46 -6.76 -6.80
CA PHE A 43 3.32 -8.16 -7.21
C PHE A 43 3.13 -8.27 -8.73
N LYS A 44 3.19 -9.49 -9.28
CA LYS A 44 2.81 -9.74 -10.68
C LYS A 44 1.34 -10.11 -10.79
N ASN A 45 0.60 -9.46 -11.70
CA ASN A 45 -0.80 -9.77 -11.96
C ASN A 45 -0.96 -11.06 -12.81
N GLY A 46 -2.21 -11.43 -13.14
CA GLY A 46 -2.52 -12.59 -13.98
C GLY A 46 -2.04 -12.50 -15.44
N ALA A 47 -1.60 -11.32 -15.90
CA ALA A 47 -0.97 -11.11 -17.21
C ALA A 47 0.57 -11.11 -17.14
N GLY A 48 1.16 -11.27 -15.95
CA GLY A 48 2.61 -11.24 -15.71
C GLY A 48 3.19 -9.85 -15.54
N ASP A 49 2.38 -8.79 -15.62
CA ASP A 49 2.82 -7.40 -15.45
C ASP A 49 3.00 -7.07 -13.96
N TYR A 50 3.99 -6.23 -13.64
CA TYR A 50 4.14 -5.70 -12.29
C TYR A 50 3.05 -4.66 -12.01
N VAL A 51 2.35 -4.85 -10.90
CA VAL A 51 1.32 -3.93 -10.40
C VAL A 51 1.50 -3.72 -8.90
N SER A 52 0.85 -2.69 -8.37
CA SER A 52 0.84 -2.43 -6.94
C SER A 52 -0.59 -2.29 -6.41
N TRP A 53 -0.79 -2.76 -5.19
CA TRP A 53 -1.83 -2.26 -4.31
C TRP A 53 -1.18 -1.27 -3.35
N ASP A 54 -1.71 -0.07 -3.25
CA ASP A 54 -1.23 0.95 -2.33
C ASP A 54 -2.36 1.55 -1.51
N LEU A 55 -2.03 1.90 -0.28
CA LEU A 55 -2.84 2.78 0.55
C LEU A 55 -1.95 3.90 1.04
N SER A 56 -2.32 5.13 0.67
CA SER A 56 -1.71 6.36 1.14
C SER A 56 -2.72 7.19 1.93
N GLY A 57 -2.22 7.97 2.88
CA GLY A 57 -3.09 8.80 3.72
C GLY A 57 -2.33 9.69 4.70
N PRO A 58 -3.07 10.53 5.46
CA PRO A 58 -2.48 11.35 6.50
C PRO A 58 -1.93 10.49 7.64
N LYS A 59 -0.91 11.02 8.31
CA LYS A 59 -0.23 10.43 9.47
C LYS A 59 -0.23 11.42 10.63
N GLY A 60 -0.48 10.92 11.83
CA GLY A 60 -0.55 11.68 13.08
C GLY A 60 -1.80 12.55 13.19
N VAL A 61 -2.94 12.12 12.62
CA VAL A 61 -4.21 12.87 12.66
C VAL A 61 -5.32 12.04 13.30
N ASP A 62 -6.32 12.71 13.85
CA ASP A 62 -7.54 12.05 14.30
C ASP A 62 -8.25 11.37 13.13
N GLY A 63 -8.69 10.12 13.34
CA GLY A 63 -9.30 9.31 12.28
C GLY A 63 -8.32 8.70 11.28
N GLU A 64 -7.00 8.80 11.54
CA GLU A 64 -6.00 8.06 10.77
C GLU A 64 -6.31 6.55 10.77
N VAL A 65 -6.30 5.93 9.58
CA VAL A 65 -6.51 4.48 9.44
C VAL A 65 -5.36 3.74 10.15
N PRO A 66 -5.63 2.92 11.19
CA PRO A 66 -4.59 2.22 11.92
C PRO A 66 -3.81 1.25 11.03
N GLU A 67 -2.50 1.12 11.25
CA GLU A 67 -1.66 0.25 10.42
C GLU A 67 -2.14 -1.21 10.44
N GLU A 68 -2.59 -1.71 11.59
CA GLU A 68 -3.16 -3.06 11.71
C GLU A 68 -4.35 -3.29 10.78
N LEU A 69 -5.20 -2.27 10.62
CA LEU A 69 -6.33 -2.33 9.70
C LEU A 69 -5.86 -2.34 8.25
N ILE A 70 -4.87 -1.52 7.90
CA ILE A 70 -4.25 -1.50 6.57
C ILE A 70 -3.65 -2.88 6.26
N GLN A 71 -2.92 -3.47 7.20
CA GLN A 71 -2.34 -4.81 7.04
C GLN A 71 -3.42 -5.90 6.91
N ARG A 72 -4.55 -5.77 7.63
CA ARG A 72 -5.69 -6.67 7.48
C ARG A 72 -6.28 -6.58 6.06
N VAL A 73 -6.47 -5.38 5.52
CA VAL A 73 -6.94 -5.17 4.14
C VAL A 73 -5.93 -5.73 3.14
N LEU A 74 -4.64 -5.39 3.28
CA LEU A 74 -3.56 -5.93 2.45
C LEU A 74 -3.57 -7.46 2.40
N SER A 75 -3.80 -8.11 3.55
CA SER A 75 -3.84 -9.58 3.63
C SER A 75 -4.91 -10.23 2.75
N THR A 76 -5.91 -9.46 2.28
CA THR A 76 -7.01 -9.94 1.42
C THR A 76 -6.76 -9.76 -0.08
N VAL A 77 -5.70 -9.05 -0.48
CA VAL A 77 -5.38 -8.80 -1.88
C VAL A 77 -5.16 -10.13 -2.62
N ARG A 78 -5.78 -10.26 -3.79
CA ARG A 78 -5.85 -11.49 -4.59
C ARG A 78 -6.06 -11.17 -6.07
N LEU A 79 -5.68 -12.11 -6.93
CA LEU A 79 -5.99 -12.04 -8.36
C LEU A 79 -7.44 -12.42 -8.62
N THR A 80 -8.01 -11.83 -9.66
CA THR A 80 -9.25 -12.28 -10.28
C THR A 80 -9.02 -13.51 -11.14
N LYS A 81 -10.07 -14.28 -11.43
CA LYS A 81 -9.99 -15.47 -12.30
C LYS A 81 -9.53 -15.10 -13.72
N THR A 82 -10.03 -13.98 -14.23
CA THR A 82 -9.69 -13.46 -15.56
C THR A 82 -8.53 -12.48 -15.43
N ALA A 83 -7.54 -12.63 -16.31
CA ALA A 83 -6.43 -11.70 -16.43
C ALA A 83 -6.93 -10.34 -16.96
N PRO A 84 -6.29 -9.21 -16.58
CA PRO A 84 -6.64 -7.90 -17.09
C PRO A 84 -6.38 -7.81 -18.60
N LYS A 85 -7.30 -7.17 -19.34
CA LYS A 85 -7.09 -6.83 -20.75
C LYS A 85 -6.16 -5.61 -20.82
N LYS A 86 -5.14 -5.66 -21.69
CA LYS A 86 -4.34 -4.47 -22.00
C LYS A 86 -5.23 -3.45 -22.72
N MET A 87 -5.08 -2.18 -22.34
CA MET A 87 -5.78 -1.11 -23.04
C MET A 87 -5.04 -0.88 -24.36
N ASP A 88 -5.74 -1.12 -25.46
CA ASP A 88 -5.23 -0.97 -26.83
C ASP A 88 -5.09 0.52 -27.20
#